data_AF-A0A1F7JEV8-F1
#
_entry.id   AF-A0A1F7JEV8-F1
#
_cell.length_a   1.000
_cell.length_b   1.000
_cell.length_c   1.000
_cell.angle_alpha   90.00
_cell.angle_beta   90.00
_cell.angle_gamma   90.00
#
_symmetry.space_group_name_H-M   'P 1'
#
loop_
_entity.id
_entity.type
_entity.pdbx_description
1 polymer ?
#
loop_
_entity_poly.entity_id
_entity_poly.type
_entity_poly.pdbx_seq_one_letter_code
_entity_poly.pdbx_strand_id
1 'polypeptide(L)' 'MKTVYFDSNIFMYLSESGYPQHDYCFALIEYCQHNQIQIKTSTEQFRRSFTFQRNTKHRKTE' A
#
# COMPACT_ATOMS: atom_id res chain seq x y z
N MET A 1 -17.09 -1.63 -15.63
CA MET A 1 -15.79 -1.36 -14.98
C MET A 1 -15.77 -2.08 -13.65
N LYS A 2 -14.80 -2.96 -13.40
CA LYS A 2 -14.69 -3.69 -12.13
C LYS A 2 -13.92 -2.82 -11.13
N THR A 3 -14.32 -2.88 -9.86
CA THR A 3 -13.68 -2.10 -8.79
C THR A 3 -13.34 -3.02 -7.63
N VAL A 4 -12.13 -2.90 -7.11
CA VAL A 4 -11.69 -3.56 -5.87
C VAL A 4 -11.32 -2.50 -4.84
N TYR A 5 -11.63 -2.80 -3.59
CA TYR A 5 -11.27 -1.98 -2.46
C TYR A 5 -10.11 -2.65 -1.72
N PHE A 6 -8.97 -1.96 -1.69
CA PHE A 6 -7.83 -2.41 -0.91
C PHE A 6 -7.83 -1.78 0.47
N ASP A 7 -7.57 -2.62 1.45
CA ASP A 7 -7.23 -2.18 2.79
C ASP A 7 -5.88 -1.43 2.80
N SER A 8 -5.73 -0.47 3.70
CA SER A 8 -4.52 0.35 3.83
C SER A 8 -3.24 -0.43 4.13
N ASN A 9 -3.37 -1.65 4.66
CA ASN A 9 -2.22 -2.52 4.91
C ASN A 9 -1.43 -2.81 3.62
N ILE A 10 -2.07 -2.75 2.45
CA ILE A 10 -1.37 -2.93 1.17
C ILE A 10 -0.24 -1.90 0.99
N PHE A 11 -0.42 -0.67 1.47
CA PHE A 11 0.61 0.37 1.36
C PHE A 11 1.80 0.11 2.26
N MET A 12 1.61 -0.55 3.41
CA MET A 12 2.72 -0.97 4.26
C MET A 12 3.57 -2.02 3.55
N TYR A 13 2.94 -3.05 3.00
CA TYR A 13 3.64 -4.12 2.28
C TYR A 13 4.36 -3.62 1.02
N LEU A 14 3.78 -2.65 0.32
CA LEU A 14 4.42 -2.04 -0.85
C LEU A 14 5.56 -1.07 -0.49
N SER A 15 5.60 -0.57 0.75
CA SER A 15 6.57 0.45 1.13
C SER A 15 7.97 -0.06 1.45
N GLU A 16 8.10 -1.32 1.86
CA GLU A 16 9.39 -1.94 2.13
C GLU A 16 9.42 -3.31 1.46
N SER A 17 10.47 -3.57 0.67
CA SER A 17 10.68 -4.85 -0.01
C SER A 17 11.01 -6.01 0.95
N GLY A 18 11.18 -5.72 2.25
CA GLY A 18 11.43 -6.72 3.29
C GLY A 18 10.18 -7.47 3.77
N TYR A 19 8.98 -7.03 3.40
CA TYR A 19 7.75 -7.75 3.78
C TYR A 19 7.54 -8.97 2.88
N PRO A 20 7.23 -10.16 3.45
CA PRO A 20 6.91 -11.35 2.66
C PRO A 20 5.77 -11.17 1.65
N GLN A 21 4.87 -10.22 1.93
CA GLN A 21 3.71 -9.91 1.11
C GLN A 21 4.02 -8.92 -0.04
N HIS A 22 5.22 -8.34 -0.08
CA HIS A 22 5.58 -7.30 -1.05
C HIS A 22 5.31 -7.74 -2.49
N ASP A 23 5.90 -8.86 -2.91
CA ASP A 23 5.78 -9.39 -4.26
C ASP A 23 4.35 -9.76 -4.62
N TYR A 24 3.58 -10.29 -3.66
CA TYR A 24 2.18 -10.63 -3.86
C TYR A 24 1.31 -9.38 -4.06
N CYS A 25 1.53 -8.34 -3.24
CA CYS A 25 0.83 -7.07 -3.38
C CYS A 25 1.18 -6.38 -4.70
N PHE A 26 2.44 -6.48 -5.14
CA PHE A 26 2.89 -5.93 -6.42
C PHE A 26 2.21 -6.63 -7.60
N ALA A 27 2.24 -7.97 -7.64
CA ALA A 27 1.58 -8.76 -8.68
C ALA A 27 0.06 -8.51 -8.73
N LEU A 28 -0.59 -8.30 -7.58
CA LEU A 28 -2.01 -7.97 -7.50
C LEU A 28 -2.33 -6.61 -8.16
N ILE A 29 -1.46 -5.61 -7.97
CA ILE A 29 -1.61 -4.30 -8.60
C ILE A 29 -1.42 -4.40 -10.12
N GLU A 30 -0.38 -5.10 -10.58
CA GLU A 30 -0.13 -5.33 -12.01
C GLU A 30 -1.32 -6.03 -12.67
N TYR A 31 -1.86 -7.07 -12.02
CA TYR A 31 -3.07 -7.74 -12.49
C TYR A 31 -4.25 -6.78 -12.64
N CYS A 32 -4.50 -5.94 -11.63
CA CYS A 32 -5.58 -4.95 -11.69
C CYS A 32 -5.37 -3.93 -12.83
N GLN A 33 -4.14 -3.47 -13.06
CA GLN A 33 -3.81 -2.55 -14.14
C GLN A 33 -4.03 -3.18 -15.52
N HIS A 34 -3.51 -4.39 -15.74
CA HIS A 34 -3.68 -5.12 -17.00
C HIS A 34 -5.15 -5.39 -17.34
N ASN A 35 -5.98 -5.63 -16.32
CA ASN A 35 -7.40 -5.92 -16.48
C ASN A 35 -8.31 -4.69 -16.38
N GLN A 36 -7.74 -3.47 -16.35
CA GLN A 36 -8.49 -2.22 -16.23
C GLN A 36 -9.46 -2.21 -15.03
N ILE A 37 -9.02 -2.81 -13.93
CA ILE A 37 -9.77 -2.89 -12.68
C ILE A 37 -9.42 -1.65 -11.85
N GLN A 38 -10.44 -0.89 -11.47
CA GLN A 38 -10.25 0.28 -10.64
C GLN A 38 -9.91 -0.13 -9.20
N ILE A 39 -8.81 0.38 -8.68
CA ILE A 39 -8.43 0.21 -7.28
C ILE A 39 -8.94 1.42 -6.51
N LYS A 40 -9.66 1.18 -5.42
CA LYS A 40 -10.07 2.22 -4.45
C LYS A 40 -9.53 1.87 -3.07
N THR A 41 -9.31 2.90 -2.26
CA THR A 41 -8.91 2.75 -0.87
C THR A 41 -9.58 3.83 -0.02
N SER A 42 -9.56 3.68 1.30
CA SER A 42 -10.06 4.70 2.22
C SER A 42 -9.03 5.83 2.38
N THR A 43 -9.45 7.07 2.11
CA THR A 43 -8.63 8.28 2.23
C THR A 43 -8.20 8.59 3.67
N GLU A 44 -9.05 8.26 4.65
CA GLU A 44 -8.75 8.33 6.09
C GLU A 44 -7.53 7.47 6.44
N GLN A 45 -7.47 6.27 5.88
CA GLN A 45 -6.42 5.30 6.19
C GLN A 45 -5.14 5.56 5.39
N PHE A 46 -5.24 6.07 4.16
CA PHE A 46 -4.09 6.54 3.38
C PHE A 46 -3.28 7.62 4.13
N ARG A 47 -3.96 8.56 4.79
CA ARG A 47 -3.32 9.57 5.64
C ARG A 47 -2.58 8.96 6.83
N ARG A 48 -3.12 7.90 7.45
CA ARG A 48 -2.47 7.20 8.58
C ARG A 48 -1.18 6.50 8.16
N SER A 49 -1.18 5.80 7.02
CA SER A 49 0.01 5.13 6.48
C SER A 49 1.16 6.10 6.18
N PHE A 50 0.86 7.28 5.63
CA PHE A 50 1.85 8.34 5.36
C PHE A 50 2.42 8.98 6.64
N THR A 51 1.57 9.14 7.66
CA THR A 51 1.97 9.74 8.94
C THR A 51 2.87 8.78 9.73
N PHE A 52 2.60 7.48 9.69
CA PHE A 52 3.42 6.46 10.34
C PHE A 52 4.85 6.43 9.77
N GLN A 53 5.03 6.49 8.45
CA GLN A 53 6.35 6.52 7.81
C GLN A 53 7.19 7.75 8.15
N ARG A 54 6.57 8.90 8.40
CA ARG A 54 7.28 10.12 8.84
C ARG A 54 7.83 9.98 10.26
N ASN A 55 7.08 9.35 11.16
CA ASN A 55 7.47 9.22 12.55
C ASN A 55 8.54 8.14 12.78
N THR A 56 8.56 7.07 11.98
CA THR A 56 9.60 6.03 12.09
C THR A 56 10.95 6.46 11.51
N LYS A 57 10.99 7.36 10.52
CA LYS A 57 12.25 7.96 10.04
C LYS A 57 12.89 8.91 11.06
N HIS A 58 12.10 9.55 11.92
CA HIS A 58 12.62 10.49 12.91
C HIS A 58 13.29 9.82 14.12
N ARG A 59 13.02 8.52 14.35
CA ARG A 59 13.49 7.76 15.51
C ARG A 59 14.80 6.98 15.26
N LYS A 60 15.38 7.07 14.06
CA LYS A 60 16.66 6.45 13.71
C LYS A 60 17.84 7.43 13.71
N THR A 61 17.62 8.67 14.16
CA THR A 61 18.61 9.76 14.14
C THR A 61 18.91 10.34 15.52
N GLU A 62 18.56 9.62 16.59
CA GLU A 62 18.96 9.92 17.97
C GLU A 62 19.87 8.80 18.50
#